data_AF-A0A965NZ01-F1
#
_entry.id   AF-A0A965NZ01-F1
#
_cell.length_a   1.000
_cell.length_b   1.000
_cell.length_c   1.000
_cell.angle_alpha   90.00
_cell.angle_beta   90.00
_cell.angle_gamma   90.00
#
_symmetry.space_group_name_H-M   'P 1'
#
loop_
_entity.id
_entity.type
_entity.pdbx_description
1 polymer ?
#
loop_
_entity_poly.entity_id
_entity_poly.type
_entity_poly.pdbx_seq_one_letter_code
_entity_poly.pdbx_strand_id
1 'polypeptide(L)'
;MSAIQKYKDLKRQIDFSAAQSKKNLEFSNSMQQDYTLKSKTSGVVFSILKNKGEIVGPQTPIAIIGNPNAYILELQVDENDIFKINQEMPVVITLDSYKNEVFEAKITKISPIMNERSKTFLVEAKFVKAPAKLYPRMTFEANIILRTKEKGLLIPRNYLLADSIATLVNGDKKIVKTGLKDFQKIEILSGLSVTDEIIKPK
;
A
#
# COMPACT_ATOMS: atom_id res chain seq x y z
N MET A 1 26.24 45.61 53.84
CA MET A 1 25.29 45.10 52.82
C MET A 1 25.87 45.00 51.40
N SER A 2 26.72 45.94 50.95
CA SER A 2 27.29 45.94 49.58
C SER A 2 28.13 44.70 49.22
N ALA A 3 28.95 44.19 50.13
CA ALA A 3 29.84 43.04 49.85
C ALA A 3 29.09 41.71 49.60
N ILE A 4 28.01 41.47 50.35
CA ILE A 4 27.17 40.27 50.20
C ILE A 4 26.42 40.29 48.87
N GLN A 5 25.95 41.47 48.46
CA GLN A 5 25.27 41.66 47.18
C GLN A 5 26.25 41.43 46.01
N LYS A 6 27.44 42.05 46.06
CA LYS A 6 28.50 41.83 45.07
C LYS A 6 28.91 40.36 44.95
N TYR A 7 29.01 39.64 46.07
CA TYR A 7 29.30 38.20 46.06
C TYR A 7 28.18 37.39 45.37
N LYS A 8 26.90 37.67 45.68
CA LYS A 8 25.77 36.99 45.05
C LYS A 8 25.71 37.25 43.55
N ASP A 9 25.95 38.48 43.12
CA ASP A 9 25.94 38.87 41.71
C ASP A 9 27.11 38.23 40.95
N LEU A 10 28.32 38.23 41.54
CA LEU A 10 29.49 37.55 40.98
C LEU A 10 29.26 36.03 40.85
N LYS A 11 28.66 35.40 41.88
CA LYS A 11 28.34 33.97 41.84
C LYS A 11 27.36 33.64 40.72
N ARG A 12 26.29 34.43 40.56
CA ARG A 12 25.33 34.28 39.44
C ARG A 12 26.01 34.45 38.09
N GLN A 13 26.93 35.41 37.95
CA GLN A 13 27.66 35.62 36.71
C GLN A 13 28.57 34.44 36.36
N ILE A 14 29.28 33.88 37.35
CA ILE A 14 30.11 32.69 37.18
C ILE A 14 29.24 31.48 36.81
N ASP A 15 28.13 31.26 37.53
CA ASP A 15 27.22 30.15 37.27
C ASP A 15 26.61 30.25 35.86
N PHE A 16 26.21 31.46 35.44
CA PHE A 16 25.71 31.72 34.10
C PHE A 16 26.79 31.48 33.03
N SER A 17 28.02 31.97 33.25
CA SER A 17 29.15 31.77 32.33
C SER A 17 29.54 30.29 32.21
N ALA A 18 29.53 29.55 33.32
CA ALA A 18 29.79 28.12 33.35
C ALA A 18 28.68 27.34 32.60
N ALA A 19 27.41 27.70 32.82
CA ALA A 19 26.29 27.13 32.08
C ALA A 19 26.39 27.40 30.57
N GLN A 20 26.74 28.63 30.18
CA GLN A 20 26.94 29.00 28.78
C GLN A 20 28.09 28.22 28.14
N SER A 21 29.23 28.12 28.84
CA SER A 21 30.40 27.37 28.36
C SER A 21 30.09 25.88 28.19
N LYS A 22 29.32 25.31 29.13
CA LYS A 22 28.84 23.93 29.01
C LYS A 22 27.94 23.74 27.80
N LYS A 23 27.03 24.67 27.53
CA LYS A 23 26.15 24.63 26.34
C LYS A 23 26.94 24.75 25.04
N ASN A 24 27.98 25.58 24.99
CA ASN A 24 28.86 25.69 23.84
C ASN A 24 29.63 24.38 23.57
N LEU A 25 30.07 23.69 24.62
CA LEU A 25 30.72 22.38 24.50
C LEU A 25 29.73 21.32 24.00
N GLU A 26 28.52 21.25 24.56
CA GLU A 26 27.45 20.35 24.10
C GLU A 26 27.09 20.59 22.62
N PHE A 27 27.02 21.86 22.21
CA PHE A 27 26.77 22.24 20.83
C PHE A 27 27.91 21.82 19.89
N SER A 28 29.16 22.08 20.30
CA SER A 28 30.35 21.71 19.51
C SER A 28 30.46 20.18 19.34
N ASN A 29 30.16 19.43 20.40
CA ASN A 29 30.13 17.97 20.35
C ASN A 29 29.03 17.45 19.41
N SER A 30 27.84 18.06 19.45
CA SER A 30 26.75 17.71 18.52
C SER A 30 27.13 17.99 17.07
N MET A 31 27.71 19.16 16.78
CA MET A 31 28.19 19.49 15.43
C MET A 31 29.27 18.54 14.93
N GLN A 32 30.17 18.09 15.80
CA GLN A 32 31.16 17.08 15.43
C GLN A 32 30.52 15.73 15.07
N GLN A 33 29.47 15.34 15.79
CA GLN A 33 28.72 14.12 15.49
C GLN A 33 27.99 14.22 14.14
N ASP A 34 27.50 15.41 13.77
CA ASP A 34 26.81 15.64 12.49
C ASP A 34 27.73 15.44 11.27
N TYR A 35 29.06 15.58 11.41
CA TYR A 35 30.01 15.24 10.33
C TYR A 35 30.13 13.73 10.08
N THR A 36 29.70 12.89 11.03
CA THR A 36 29.65 11.44 10.85
C THR A 36 28.20 11.00 10.68
N LEU A 37 27.75 10.93 9.44
CA LEU A 37 26.41 10.47 9.10
C LEU A 37 26.24 8.99 9.47
N LYS A 38 25.40 8.73 10.48
CA LYS A 38 24.99 7.39 10.91
C LYS A 38 23.53 7.16 10.57
N SER A 39 23.19 5.92 10.22
CA SER A 39 21.79 5.55 10.05
C SER A 39 21.07 5.57 11.41
N LYS A 40 19.88 6.19 11.45
CA LYS A 40 19.00 6.15 12.62
C LYS A 40 18.22 4.83 12.75
N THR A 41 18.26 4.00 11.72
CA THR A 41 17.52 2.73 11.66
C THR A 41 18.41 1.61 11.13
N SER A 42 18.06 0.37 11.45
CA SER A 42 18.69 -0.80 10.84
C SER A 42 18.08 -1.07 9.47
N GLY A 43 18.89 -1.46 8.50
CA GLY A 43 18.41 -1.74 7.14
C GLY A 43 19.54 -1.93 6.15
N VAL A 44 19.17 -1.97 4.88
CA VAL A 44 20.10 -2.07 3.74
C VAL A 44 20.18 -0.72 3.03
N VAL A 45 21.37 -0.39 2.54
CA VAL A 45 21.59 0.77 1.68
C VAL A 45 21.19 0.38 0.26
N PHE A 46 20.07 0.93 -0.23
CA PHE A 46 19.59 0.71 -1.60
C PHE A 46 20.35 1.53 -2.63
N SER A 47 20.75 2.75 -2.26
CA SER A 47 21.47 3.64 -3.16
C SER A 47 22.26 4.68 -2.37
N ILE A 48 23.46 4.99 -2.82
CA ILE A 48 24.24 6.15 -2.37
C ILE A 48 24.08 7.21 -3.46
N LEU A 49 23.54 8.36 -3.08
CA LEU A 49 23.16 9.43 -4.01
C LEU A 49 24.29 10.44 -4.27
N LYS A 50 25.41 10.30 -3.54
CA LYS A 50 26.51 11.27 -3.50
C LYS A 50 27.87 10.59 -3.56
N ASN A 51 28.77 11.18 -4.34
CA ASN A 51 30.14 10.71 -4.47
C ASN A 51 31.08 11.41 -3.50
N LYS A 52 32.21 10.76 -3.24
CA LYS A 52 33.29 11.35 -2.44
C LYS A 52 33.81 12.63 -3.11
N GLY A 53 33.85 13.73 -2.35
CA GLY A 53 34.27 15.04 -2.82
C GLY A 53 33.13 15.97 -3.25
N GLU A 54 31.89 15.48 -3.32
CA GLU A 54 30.73 16.36 -3.51
C GLU A 54 30.41 17.15 -2.24
N ILE A 55 30.04 18.41 -2.42
CA ILE A 55 29.54 19.26 -1.34
C ILE A 55 28.09 18.87 -1.04
N VAL A 56 27.76 18.66 0.23
CA VAL A 56 26.42 18.35 0.71
C VAL A 56 26.00 19.33 1.80
N GLY A 57 24.72 19.69 1.83
CA GLY A 57 24.14 20.50 2.90
C GLY A 57 23.30 19.65 3.86
N PRO A 58 22.83 20.22 4.99
CA PRO A 58 22.03 19.51 5.99
C PRO A 58 20.73 18.87 5.47
N GLN A 59 20.18 19.38 4.37
CA GLN A 59 18.94 18.87 3.75
C GLN A 59 19.20 18.00 2.52
N THR A 60 20.46 17.75 2.16
CA THR A 60 20.80 16.96 0.98
C THR A 60 20.74 15.46 1.33
N PRO A 61 19.87 14.67 0.68
CA PRO A 61 19.85 13.24 0.90
C PRO A 61 21.12 12.60 0.33
N ILE A 62 21.82 11.83 1.16
CA ILE A 62 23.08 11.18 0.79
C ILE A 62 22.92 9.70 0.40
N ALA A 63 21.90 9.04 0.93
CA ALA A 63 21.64 7.62 0.70
C ALA A 63 20.15 7.30 0.90
N ILE A 64 19.72 6.24 0.23
CA ILE A 64 18.41 5.61 0.43
C ILE A 64 18.65 4.33 1.23
N ILE A 65 18.03 4.24 2.39
CA ILE A 65 18.09 3.09 3.27
C ILE A 65 16.69 2.57 3.55
N GLY A 66 16.54 1.27 3.79
CA GLY A 66 15.29 0.72 4.25
C GLY A 66 15.37 -0.77 4.57
N ASN A 67 14.25 -1.34 4.98
CA ASN A 67 14.18 -2.76 5.34
C ASN A 67 13.78 -3.59 4.09
N PRO A 68 14.65 -4.50 3.62
CA PRO A 68 14.36 -5.34 2.44
C PRO A 68 13.30 -6.43 2.72
N ASN A 69 12.82 -6.58 3.95
CA ASN A 69 11.82 -7.59 4.31
C ASN A 69 10.44 -6.98 4.58
N ALA A 70 10.31 -5.65 4.52
CA ALA A 70 9.09 -4.94 4.89
C ALA A 70 8.66 -4.00 3.76
N TYR A 71 8.18 -4.59 2.66
CA TYR A 71 7.60 -3.83 1.57
C TYR A 71 6.12 -3.54 1.83
N ILE A 72 5.71 -2.33 1.47
CA ILE A 72 4.31 -1.91 1.43
C ILE A 72 3.94 -1.77 -0.04
N LEU A 73 2.79 -2.32 -0.40
CA LEU A 73 2.24 -2.27 -1.74
C LEU A 73 1.29 -1.09 -1.81
N GLU A 74 1.54 -0.19 -2.75
CA GLU A 74 0.72 1.00 -2.96
C GLU A 74 -0.17 0.77 -4.18
N LEU A 75 -1.48 0.67 -3.93
CA LEU A 75 -2.51 0.53 -4.95
C LEU A 75 -3.22 1.86 -5.13
N GLN A 76 -3.60 2.16 -6.37
CA GLN A 76 -4.42 3.31 -6.72
C GLN A 76 -5.81 2.80 -7.09
N VAL A 77 -6.82 3.19 -6.32
CA VAL A 77 -8.22 2.77 -6.51
C VAL A 77 -9.06 3.97 -6.89
N ASP A 78 -9.87 3.84 -7.94
CA ASP A 78 -10.75 4.89 -8.44
C ASP A 78 -11.86 5.29 -7.43
N GLU A 79 -12.34 6.53 -7.50
CA GLU A 79 -13.42 7.04 -6.65
C GLU A 79 -14.72 6.22 -6.73
N ASN A 80 -15.00 5.59 -7.87
CA ASN A 80 -16.22 4.80 -8.07
C ASN A 80 -16.17 3.44 -7.37
N ASP A 81 -14.96 2.93 -7.10
CA ASP A 81 -14.74 1.60 -6.55
C ASP A 81 -14.32 1.64 -5.08
N ILE A 82 -13.78 2.76 -4.59
CA ILE A 82 -13.24 2.85 -3.21
C ILE A 82 -14.27 2.46 -2.13
N PHE A 83 -15.56 2.75 -2.34
CA PHE A 83 -16.64 2.42 -1.40
C PHE A 83 -16.87 0.91 -1.23
N LYS A 84 -16.38 0.10 -2.17
CA LYS A 84 -16.47 -1.37 -2.11
C LYS A 84 -15.27 -1.98 -1.39
N ILE A 85 -14.22 -1.19 -1.16
CA ILE A 85 -12.94 -1.64 -0.60
C ILE A 85 -12.94 -1.45 0.91
N ASN A 86 -12.52 -2.49 1.61
CA ASN A 86 -12.39 -2.54 3.06
C ASN A 86 -11.01 -3.07 3.45
N GLN A 87 -10.61 -2.81 4.69
CA GLN A 87 -9.43 -3.44 5.28
C GLN A 87 -9.61 -4.96 5.35
N GLU A 88 -8.48 -5.68 5.40
CA GLU A 88 -8.40 -7.15 5.41
C GLU A 88 -8.91 -7.87 4.16
N MET A 89 -9.37 -7.13 3.14
CA MET A 89 -9.77 -7.75 1.88
C MET A 89 -8.58 -8.41 1.18
N PRO A 90 -8.77 -9.61 0.61
CA PRO A 90 -7.71 -10.31 -0.09
C PRO A 90 -7.43 -9.67 -1.45
N VAL A 91 -6.15 -9.58 -1.77
CA VAL A 91 -5.62 -9.01 -3.00
C VAL A 91 -4.70 -10.02 -3.65
N VAL A 92 -4.87 -10.19 -4.95
CA VAL A 92 -4.06 -11.07 -5.78
C VAL A 92 -3.13 -10.21 -6.62
N ILE A 93 -1.83 -10.46 -6.53
CA ILE A 93 -0.78 -9.63 -7.12
C ILE A 93 0.00 -10.42 -8.15
N THR A 94 0.24 -9.79 -9.29
CA THR A 94 1.11 -10.29 -10.36
C THR A 94 2.21 -9.27 -10.64
N LEU A 95 3.43 -9.77 -10.75
CA LEU A 95 4.63 -8.96 -10.99
C LEU A 95 5.23 -9.39 -12.32
N ASP A 96 5.47 -8.46 -13.24
CA ASP A 96 6.07 -8.78 -14.55
C ASP A 96 7.45 -9.46 -14.44
N SER A 97 8.17 -9.13 -13.36
CA SER A 97 9.49 -9.71 -13.06
C SER A 97 9.41 -11.17 -12.60
N TYR A 98 8.25 -11.61 -12.11
CA TYR A 98 7.99 -12.97 -11.63
C TYR A 98 6.98 -13.65 -12.56
N LYS A 99 7.48 -14.16 -13.69
CA LYS A 99 6.64 -14.76 -14.73
C LYS A 99 5.79 -15.90 -14.17
N ASN A 100 4.47 -15.80 -14.36
CA ASN A 100 3.46 -16.79 -13.96
C ASN A 100 3.35 -17.06 -12.46
N GLU A 101 3.92 -16.21 -11.60
CA GLU A 101 3.70 -16.31 -10.15
C GLU A 101 2.63 -15.32 -9.70
N VAL A 102 1.80 -15.81 -8.79
CA VAL A 102 0.71 -15.05 -8.19
C VAL A 102 0.98 -14.97 -6.70
N PHE A 103 0.93 -13.75 -6.17
CA PHE A 103 1.17 -13.47 -4.76
C PHE A 103 -0.11 -13.03 -4.07
N GLU A 104 -0.33 -13.53 -2.87
CA GLU A 104 -1.45 -13.11 -2.04
C GLU A 104 -1.02 -11.95 -1.13
N ALA A 105 -1.91 -10.98 -0.99
CA ALA A 105 -1.77 -9.83 -0.14
C ALA A 105 -3.10 -9.48 0.54
N LYS A 106 -3.03 -8.60 1.54
CA LYS A 106 -4.20 -8.07 2.24
C LYS A 106 -4.11 -6.57 2.36
N ILE A 107 -5.26 -5.90 2.23
CA ILE A 107 -5.37 -4.47 2.44
C ILE A 107 -5.18 -4.16 3.91
N THR A 108 -4.21 -3.29 4.22
CA THR A 108 -3.92 -2.88 5.59
C THR A 108 -4.41 -1.48 5.90
N LYS A 109 -4.48 -0.61 4.89
CA LYS A 109 -4.85 0.79 5.11
C LYS A 109 -5.44 1.41 3.85
N ILE A 110 -6.38 2.31 4.04
CA ILE A 110 -7.01 3.10 2.98
C ILE A 110 -6.79 4.56 3.36
N SER A 111 -6.19 5.33 2.46
CA SER A 111 -6.02 6.77 2.65
C SER A 111 -7.38 7.46 2.62
N PRO A 112 -7.70 8.34 3.59
CA PRO A 112 -8.99 9.02 3.63
C PRO A 112 -9.11 10.18 2.63
N ILE A 113 -8.03 10.50 1.90
CA ILE A 113 -7.98 11.60 0.94
C ILE A 113 -7.67 11.07 -0.47
N MET A 114 -8.43 11.58 -1.43
CA MET A 114 -8.24 11.31 -2.85
C MET A 114 -7.09 12.15 -3.41
N ASN A 115 -6.29 11.56 -4.29
CA ASN A 115 -5.35 12.31 -5.11
C ASN A 115 -6.11 13.04 -6.23
N GLU A 116 -6.11 14.37 -6.22
CA GLU A 116 -6.87 15.18 -7.16
C GLU A 116 -6.45 15.02 -8.62
N ARG A 117 -5.16 14.72 -8.86
CA ARG A 117 -4.60 14.60 -10.21
C ARG A 117 -4.96 13.27 -10.85
N SER A 118 -4.84 12.18 -10.12
CA SER A 118 -5.15 10.83 -10.62
C SER A 118 -6.60 10.41 -10.37
N LYS A 119 -7.37 11.16 -9.59
CA LYS A 119 -8.74 10.82 -9.17
C LYS A 119 -8.84 9.46 -8.48
N THR A 120 -7.79 9.11 -7.73
CA THR A 120 -7.66 7.81 -7.07
C THR A 120 -7.37 7.97 -5.58
N PHE A 121 -7.80 7.00 -4.78
CA PHE A 121 -7.41 6.82 -3.40
C PHE A 121 -6.19 5.91 -3.30
N LEU A 122 -5.26 6.25 -2.41
CA LEU A 122 -4.12 5.40 -2.10
C LEU A 122 -4.55 4.31 -1.11
N VAL A 123 -4.37 3.06 -1.50
CA VAL A 123 -4.64 1.88 -0.68
C VAL A 123 -3.34 1.13 -0.45
N GLU A 124 -3.01 0.87 0.81
CA GLU A 124 -1.82 0.11 1.18
C GLU A 124 -2.20 -1.35 1.42
N ALA A 125 -1.40 -2.27 0.87
CA ALA A 125 -1.50 -3.70 1.13
C ALA A 125 -0.16 -4.29 1.56
N LYS A 126 -0.23 -5.45 2.22
CA LYS A 126 0.95 -6.25 2.59
C LYS A 126 0.81 -7.65 2.05
N PHE A 127 1.91 -8.20 1.57
CA PHE A 127 1.99 -9.61 1.20
C PHE A 127 1.68 -10.51 2.40
N VAL A 128 0.90 -11.56 2.16
CA VAL A 128 0.78 -12.69 3.08
C VAL A 128 2.10 -13.47 3.11
N LYS A 129 2.66 -13.71 1.92
CA LYS A 129 4.00 -14.27 1.73
C LYS A 129 4.72 -13.46 0.67
N ALA A 130 5.74 -12.72 1.08
CA ALA A 130 6.51 -11.88 0.16
C ALA A 130 7.38 -12.74 -0.78
N PRO A 131 7.62 -12.29 -2.02
CA PRO A 131 8.61 -12.89 -2.91
C PRO A 131 10.01 -12.84 -2.29
N ALA A 132 10.89 -13.75 -2.72
CA ALA A 132 12.25 -13.85 -2.19
C ALA A 132 13.08 -12.58 -2.42
N LYS A 133 12.79 -11.83 -3.50
CA LYS A 133 13.53 -10.62 -3.85
C LYS A 133 12.62 -9.53 -4.39
N LEU A 134 12.59 -8.40 -3.72
CA LEU A 134 11.87 -7.23 -4.17
C LEU A 134 12.79 -6.03 -4.20
N TYR A 135 12.44 -5.07 -5.05
CA TYR A 135 13.11 -3.79 -5.12
C TYR A 135 12.09 -2.67 -4.87
N PRO A 136 12.49 -1.56 -4.22
CA PRO A 136 11.62 -0.41 -4.10
C PRO A 136 11.22 0.12 -5.49
N ARG A 137 10.02 0.71 -5.58
CA ARG A 137 9.48 1.33 -6.80
C ARG A 137 9.20 0.39 -7.98
N MET A 138 9.10 -0.92 -7.73
CA MET A 138 8.59 -1.85 -8.74
C MET A 138 7.10 -1.63 -9.00
N THR A 139 6.67 -1.90 -10.23
CA THR A 139 5.26 -1.93 -10.64
C THR A 139 4.71 -3.35 -10.54
N PHE A 140 3.41 -3.45 -10.29
CA PHE A 140 2.69 -4.71 -10.21
C PHE A 140 1.24 -4.49 -10.62
N GLU A 141 0.57 -5.56 -11.02
CA GLU A 141 -0.87 -5.59 -11.18
C GLU A 141 -1.51 -6.21 -9.93
N ALA A 142 -2.67 -5.69 -9.54
CA ALA A 142 -3.37 -6.17 -8.36
C ALA A 142 -4.87 -6.27 -8.62
N ASN A 143 -5.43 -7.42 -8.24
CA ASN A 143 -6.85 -7.72 -8.31
C ASN A 143 -7.39 -7.85 -6.89
N ILE A 144 -8.25 -6.91 -6.49
CA ILE A 144 -8.90 -6.95 -5.17
C ILE A 144 -10.14 -7.82 -5.28
N ILE A 145 -10.23 -8.85 -4.43
CA ILE A 145 -11.36 -9.77 -4.45
C ILE A 145 -12.53 -9.16 -3.66
N LEU A 146 -13.54 -8.65 -4.37
CA LEU A 146 -14.72 -8.01 -3.77
C LEU A 146 -15.67 -9.00 -3.09
N ARG A 147 -15.82 -10.19 -3.68
CA ARG A 147 -16.72 -11.23 -3.18
C ARG A 147 -16.25 -12.60 -3.65
N THR A 148 -16.24 -13.54 -2.72
CA THR A 148 -16.00 -14.96 -3.01
C THR A 148 -17.28 -15.73 -2.70
N LYS A 149 -17.65 -16.66 -3.57
CA LYS A 149 -18.75 -17.59 -3.31
C LYS A 149 -18.31 -18.99 -3.73
N GLU A 150 -18.29 -19.92 -2.77
CA GLU A 150 -17.78 -21.28 -3.00
C GLU A 150 -18.73 -22.13 -3.86
N LYS A 151 -20.04 -21.89 -3.76
CA LYS A 151 -21.07 -22.66 -4.47
C LYS A 151 -22.01 -21.72 -5.20
N GLY A 152 -22.11 -21.88 -6.52
CA GLY A 152 -23.03 -21.13 -7.36
C GLY A 152 -23.28 -21.87 -8.67
N LEU A 153 -24.51 -21.77 -9.18
CA LEU A 153 -24.83 -22.29 -10.51
C LEU A 153 -24.29 -21.30 -11.54
N LEU A 154 -23.25 -21.68 -12.26
CA LEU A 154 -22.64 -20.86 -13.30
C LEU A 154 -23.05 -21.38 -14.66
N ILE A 155 -23.48 -20.47 -15.53
CA ILE A 155 -23.73 -20.77 -16.94
C ILE A 155 -22.90 -19.84 -17.82
N PRO A 156 -22.48 -20.26 -19.03
CA PRO A 156 -21.83 -19.37 -19.96
C PRO A 156 -22.78 -18.22 -20.35
N ARG A 157 -22.29 -16.99 -20.32
CA ARG A 157 -23.11 -15.78 -20.54
C ARG A 157 -23.84 -15.78 -21.88
N ASN A 158 -23.22 -16.37 -22.91
CA ASN A 158 -23.79 -16.49 -24.25
C ASN A 158 -24.98 -17.46 -24.36
N TYR A 159 -25.38 -18.15 -23.29
CA TYR A 159 -26.62 -18.92 -23.21
C TYR A 159 -27.81 -18.10 -22.69
N LEU A 160 -27.57 -16.87 -22.20
CA LEU A 160 -28.63 -15.96 -21.79
C LEU A 160 -28.87 -14.89 -22.85
N LEU A 161 -30.15 -14.66 -23.15
CA LEU A 161 -30.63 -13.47 -23.83
C LEU A 161 -30.73 -12.33 -22.81
N ALA A 162 -30.09 -11.19 -23.13
CA ALA A 162 -30.09 -9.98 -22.31
C ALA A 162 -29.73 -10.21 -20.83
N ASP A 163 -28.80 -11.15 -20.56
CA ASP A 163 -28.36 -11.55 -19.22
C ASP A 163 -29.48 -12.03 -18.27
N SER A 164 -30.72 -12.24 -18.75
CA SER A 164 -31.87 -12.48 -17.86
C SER A 164 -32.86 -13.53 -18.37
N ILE A 165 -32.70 -14.03 -19.59
CA ILE A 165 -33.62 -15.00 -20.20
C ILE A 165 -32.84 -16.21 -20.70
N ALA A 166 -33.16 -17.39 -20.16
CA ALA A 166 -32.66 -18.67 -20.64
C ALA A 166 -33.69 -19.34 -21.56
N THR A 167 -33.24 -20.03 -22.59
CA THR A 167 -34.12 -20.87 -23.44
C THR A 167 -33.89 -22.33 -23.07
N LEU A 168 -34.94 -23.02 -22.63
CA LEU A 168 -34.89 -24.45 -22.31
C LEU A 168 -34.90 -25.29 -23.61
N VAL A 169 -34.50 -26.56 -23.51
CA VAL A 169 -34.50 -27.49 -24.67
C VAL A 169 -35.88 -27.64 -25.32
N ASN A 170 -36.96 -27.50 -24.54
CA ASN A 170 -38.34 -27.54 -25.04
C ASN A 170 -38.76 -26.25 -25.79
N GLY A 171 -37.88 -25.25 -25.90
CA GLY A 171 -38.15 -23.97 -26.55
C GLY A 171 -38.72 -22.90 -25.63
N ASP A 172 -39.04 -23.22 -24.37
CA ASP A 172 -39.61 -22.27 -23.42
C ASP A 172 -38.55 -21.26 -22.94
N LYS A 173 -38.98 -20.00 -22.82
CA LYS A 173 -38.16 -18.93 -22.26
C LYS A 173 -38.42 -18.80 -20.78
N LYS A 174 -37.36 -18.89 -19.97
CA LYS A 174 -37.42 -18.77 -18.52
C LYS A 174 -36.65 -17.54 -18.07
N ILE A 175 -37.31 -16.69 -17.28
CA ILE A 175 -36.67 -15.51 -16.67
C ILE A 175 -35.83 -16.00 -15.48
N VAL A 176 -34.58 -15.57 -15.44
CA VAL A 176 -33.63 -15.94 -14.38
C VAL A 176 -33.17 -14.69 -13.64
N LYS A 177 -32.89 -14.86 -12.35
CA LYS A 177 -32.24 -13.84 -11.53
C LYS A 177 -30.75 -14.13 -11.49
N THR A 178 -29.93 -13.17 -11.92
CA THR A 178 -28.48 -13.35 -12.00
C THR A 178 -27.72 -12.69 -10.87
N GLY A 179 -26.54 -13.21 -10.56
CA GLY A 179 -25.63 -12.75 -9.51
C GLY A 179 -24.31 -12.21 -10.07
N LEU A 180 -23.18 -12.71 -9.55
CA LEU A 180 -21.85 -12.38 -10.06
C LEU A 180 -21.77 -12.70 -11.56
N LYS A 181 -21.09 -11.85 -12.32
CA LYS A 181 -20.82 -12.09 -13.73
C LYS A 181 -19.41 -11.68 -14.08
N ASP A 182 -18.79 -12.47 -14.94
CA ASP A 182 -17.57 -12.11 -15.64
C ASP A 182 -17.85 -12.10 -17.16
N PHE A 183 -16.80 -11.95 -17.97
CA PHE A 183 -16.95 -11.89 -19.44
C PHE A 183 -17.43 -13.20 -20.06
N GLN A 184 -17.24 -14.35 -19.40
CA GLN A 184 -17.52 -15.68 -19.93
C GLN A 184 -18.72 -16.36 -19.24
N LYS A 185 -18.88 -16.17 -17.93
CA LYS A 185 -19.83 -16.88 -17.08
C LYS A 185 -20.67 -15.91 -16.25
N ILE A 186 -21.88 -16.35 -15.95
CA ILE A 186 -22.83 -15.63 -15.10
C ILE A 186 -23.44 -16.58 -14.08
N GLU A 187 -23.53 -16.09 -12.85
CA GLU A 187 -24.15 -16.79 -11.74
C GLU A 187 -25.68 -16.69 -11.82
N ILE A 188 -26.35 -17.81 -11.65
CA ILE A 188 -27.81 -17.88 -11.49
C ILE A 188 -28.16 -18.00 -10.01
N LEU A 189 -28.92 -17.04 -9.51
CA LEU A 189 -29.44 -17.00 -8.15
C LEU A 189 -30.79 -17.72 -8.05
N SER A 190 -31.65 -17.59 -9.05
CA SER A 190 -32.93 -18.27 -9.12
C SER A 190 -33.46 -18.35 -10.56
N GLY A 191 -34.41 -19.26 -10.78
CA GLY A 191 -35.05 -19.45 -12.08
C GLY A 191 -34.49 -20.62 -12.89
N LEU A 192 -33.30 -21.15 -12.57
CA LEU A 192 -32.81 -22.41 -13.11
C LEU A 192 -32.30 -23.32 -12.01
N SER A 193 -32.46 -24.62 -12.23
CA SER A 193 -31.90 -25.68 -11.41
C SER A 193 -30.70 -26.34 -12.08
N VAL A 194 -29.94 -27.16 -11.34
CA VAL A 194 -28.78 -27.91 -11.88
C VAL A 194 -29.22 -28.95 -12.91
N THR A 195 -30.48 -29.37 -12.89
CA THR A 195 -31.05 -30.36 -13.82
C THR A 195 -31.71 -29.72 -15.04
N ASP A 196 -31.80 -28.39 -15.11
CA ASP A 196 -32.43 -27.70 -16.24
C ASP A 196 -31.46 -27.65 -17.42
N GLU A 197 -31.84 -28.24 -18.55
CA GLU A 197 -31.07 -28.15 -19.80
C GLU A 197 -31.47 -26.91 -20.60
N ILE A 198 -30.47 -26.11 -20.99
CA ILE A 198 -30.63 -24.86 -21.75
C ILE A 198 -29.93 -24.94 -23.10
N ILE A 199 -30.50 -24.26 -24.09
CA ILE A 199 -29.93 -24.16 -25.44
C ILE A 199 -29.39 -22.76 -25.66
N LYS A 200 -28.30 -22.68 -26.45
CA LYS A 200 -27.76 -21.40 -26.88
C LYS A 200 -28.78 -20.70 -27.78
N PRO A 201 -29.19 -19.46 -27.48
CA PRO A 201 -30.06 -18.69 -28.36
C PRO A 201 -29.38 -18.51 -29.73
N LYS A 202 -30.18 -18.64 -30.80
CA LYS A 202 -29.72 -18.39 -32.18
C LYS A 202 -29.40 -16.92 -32.41
#